data_AF-A0A9E2JFD1-F1
#
_entry.id   AF-A0A9E2JFD1-F1
#
_cell.length_a   1.000
_cell.length_b   1.000
_cell.length_c   1.000
_cell.angle_alpha   90.00
_cell.angle_beta   90.00
_cell.angle_gamma   90.00
#
_symmetry.space_group_name_H-M   'P 1'
#
loop_
_entity.id
_entity.type
_entity.pdbx_description
1 polymer ?
#
loop_
_entity_poly.entity_id
_entity_poly.type
_entity_poly.pdbx_seq_one_letter_code
_entity_poly.pdbx_strand_id
1 'polypeptide(L)'
;MTSYRSCKRCSVSRVNSLVELYELAFRKRMAQERNMLEHLVRLASERGYEAGRQLLDPNLSESGVRALAWNVSSLLEDEDLERLGLCVTRK
;
A
#
# COMPACT_ATOMS: atom_id res chain seq x y z
N MET A 1 -7.42 -8.49 23.10
CA MET A 1 -6.59 -7.42 22.51
C MET A 1 -5.36 -8.07 21.87
N THR A 2 -5.49 -8.52 20.63
CA THR A 2 -4.40 -9.20 19.90
C THR A 2 -3.45 -8.17 19.33
N SER A 3 -2.27 -8.05 19.92
CA SER A 3 -1.20 -7.15 19.50
C SER A 3 -0.63 -7.65 18.17
N TYR A 4 -1.03 -7.02 17.05
CA TYR A 4 -0.52 -7.30 15.71
C TYR A 4 0.94 -6.81 15.60
N ARG A 5 1.89 -7.59 16.12
CA ARG A 5 3.31 -7.38 15.84
C ARG A 5 3.58 -7.72 14.37
N SER A 6 3.42 -6.72 13.52
CA SER A 6 3.96 -6.67 12.17
C SER A 6 5.42 -7.10 12.18
N CYS A 7 5.71 -8.34 11.76
CA CYS A 7 7.08 -8.83 11.68
C CYS A 7 7.81 -8.13 10.52
N LYS A 8 9.14 -7.95 10.59
CA LYS A 8 9.92 -7.28 9.51
C LYS A 8 9.66 -7.89 8.12
N ARG A 9 9.47 -9.21 8.07
CA ARG A 9 9.15 -9.97 6.85
C ARG A 9 7.74 -9.66 6.32
N CYS A 10 6.78 -9.50 7.24
CA CYS A 10 5.40 -9.12 6.97
C CYS A 10 5.33 -7.69 6.38
N SER A 11 6.17 -6.77 6.87
CA SER A 11 6.27 -5.41 6.32
C SER A 11 6.88 -5.40 4.91
N VAL A 12 7.93 -6.19 4.64
CA VAL A 12 8.51 -6.27 3.28
C VAL A 12 7.50 -6.84 2.27
N SER A 13 6.77 -7.89 2.62
CA SER A 13 5.74 -8.47 1.73
C SER A 13 4.64 -7.46 1.42
N ARG A 14 4.13 -6.74 2.43
CA ARG A 14 3.11 -5.70 2.23
C ARG A 14 3.60 -4.58 1.31
N VAL A 15 4.84 -4.14 1.50
CA VAL A 15 5.44 -3.12 0.62
C VAL A 15 5.60 -3.62 -0.80
N ASN A 16 6.02 -4.87 -1.02
CA ASN A 16 6.10 -5.44 -2.37
C ASN A 16 4.72 -5.48 -3.04
N SER A 17 3.67 -5.89 -2.32
CA SER A 17 2.30 -5.88 -2.86
C SER A 17 1.80 -4.48 -3.20
N LEU A 18 2.14 -3.47 -2.40
CA LEU A 18 1.80 -2.07 -2.70
C LEU A 18 2.56 -1.52 -3.91
N VAL A 19 3.84 -1.89 -4.07
CA VAL A 19 4.62 -1.53 -5.25
C VAL A 19 4.04 -2.20 -6.50
N GLU A 20 3.69 -3.48 -6.43
CA GLU A 20 3.03 -4.19 -7.52
C GLU A 20 1.68 -3.53 -7.88
N LEU A 21 0.88 -3.16 -6.87
CA LEU A 21 -0.38 -2.45 -7.08
C LEU A 21 -0.17 -1.14 -7.85
N TYR A 22 0.85 -0.35 -7.48
CA TYR A 22 1.20 0.87 -8.20
C TYR A 22 1.57 0.59 -9.67
N GLU A 23 2.37 -0.45 -9.93
CA GLU A 23 2.72 -0.83 -11.29
C GLU A 23 1.50 -1.27 -12.12
N LEU A 24 0.59 -2.04 -11.53
CA LEU A 24 -0.66 -2.45 -12.18
C LEU A 24 -1.54 -1.23 -12.50
N ALA A 25 -1.68 -0.30 -11.55
CA ALA A 25 -2.47 0.91 -11.69
C ALA A 25 -1.96 1.83 -12.81
N PHE A 26 -0.65 2.09 -12.87
CA PHE A 26 -0.09 3.11 -13.77
C PHE A 26 0.63 2.55 -15.00
N ARG A 27 1.40 1.47 -14.86
CA ARG A 27 2.13 0.88 -16.00
C ARG A 27 1.23 -0.01 -16.84
N LYS A 28 0.40 -0.85 -16.19
CA LYS A 28 -0.57 -1.71 -16.89
C LYS A 28 -1.93 -1.04 -17.10
N ARG A 29 -2.13 0.17 -16.58
CA ARG A 29 -3.35 1.00 -16.71
C ARG A 29 -4.62 0.27 -16.27
N MET A 30 -4.50 -0.56 -15.25
CA MET A 30 -5.64 -1.30 -14.73
C MET A 30 -6.47 -0.40 -13.82
N ALA A 31 -7.73 -0.19 -14.18
CA ALA A 31 -8.61 0.75 -13.48
C ALA A 31 -8.97 0.28 -12.06
N GLN A 32 -9.10 -1.02 -11.84
CA GLN A 32 -9.42 -1.59 -10.54
C GLN A 32 -8.30 -1.33 -9.52
N GLU A 33 -7.06 -1.57 -9.90
CA GLU A 33 -5.87 -1.40 -9.08
C GLU A 33 -5.61 0.08 -8.78
N ARG A 34 -5.94 0.96 -9.73
CA ARG A 34 -5.94 2.40 -9.50
C ARG A 34 -6.96 2.79 -8.41
N ASN A 35 -8.20 2.31 -8.50
CA ASN A 35 -9.23 2.58 -7.49
C ASN A 35 -8.81 2.02 -6.11
N MET A 36 -8.18 0.85 -6.08
CA MET A 36 -7.63 0.27 -4.85
C MET A 36 -6.51 1.14 -4.25
N LEU A 37 -5.61 1.64 -5.10
CA LEU A 37 -4.54 2.54 -4.68
C LEU A 37 -5.09 3.87 -4.14
N GLU A 38 -6.10 4.44 -4.79
CA GLU A 38 -6.81 5.63 -4.30
C GLU A 38 -7.47 5.39 -2.94
N HIS A 39 -8.06 4.22 -2.73
CA HIS A 39 -8.64 3.85 -1.44
C HIS A 39 -7.57 3.74 -0.34
N LEU A 40 -6.43 3.10 -0.62
CA LEU A 40 -5.31 2.99 0.32
C LEU A 40 -4.75 4.34 0.73
N VAL A 41 -4.56 5.21 -0.25
CA VAL A 41 -4.07 6.57 -0.04
C VAL A 41 -5.06 7.38 0.81
N ARG A 42 -6.36 7.20 0.58
CA ARG A 42 -7.40 7.83 1.40
C ARG A 42 -7.34 7.33 2.83
N LEU A 43 -7.28 6.02 3.07
CA LEU A 43 -7.15 5.45 4.41
C LEU A 43 -5.88 5.96 5.12
N ALA A 44 -4.76 6.02 4.42
CA ALA A 44 -3.52 6.58 4.97
C ALA A 44 -3.66 8.07 5.32
N SER A 45 -4.37 8.85 4.49
CA SER A 45 -4.67 10.27 4.75
C SER A 45 -5.59 10.45 5.97
N GLU A 46 -6.62 9.61 6.10
CA GLU A 46 -7.54 9.60 7.26
C GLU A 46 -6.80 9.24 8.56
N ARG A 47 -5.67 8.53 8.47
CA ARG A 47 -4.75 8.22 9.58
C ARG A 47 -3.62 9.24 9.77
N GLY A 48 -3.67 10.38 9.06
CA GLY A 48 -2.74 11.50 9.23
C GLY A 48 -1.50 11.49 8.32
N TYR A 49 -1.45 10.63 7.30
CA TYR A 49 -0.34 10.58 6.34
C TYR A 49 -0.74 11.11 4.96
N GLU A 50 -0.75 12.43 4.83
CA GLU A 50 -1.13 13.10 3.59
C GLU A 50 -0.12 12.91 2.45
N ALA A 51 1.16 12.66 2.79
CA ALA A 51 2.20 12.39 1.80
C ALA A 51 1.93 11.11 0.99
N GLY A 52 1.07 10.21 1.48
CA GLY A 52 0.60 9.03 0.75
C GLY A 52 -0.05 9.38 -0.60
N ARG A 53 -0.62 10.59 -0.74
CA ARG A 53 -1.20 11.06 -2.01
C ARG A 53 -0.23 11.07 -3.19
N GLN A 54 1.07 11.17 -2.91
CA GLN A 54 2.10 11.09 -3.94
C GLN A 54 2.08 9.74 -4.67
N LEU A 55 1.61 8.64 -4.04
CA LEU A 55 1.45 7.36 -4.73
C LEU A 55 0.47 7.41 -5.90
N LEU A 56 -0.34 8.46 -6.03
CA LEU A 56 -1.23 8.65 -7.18
C LEU A 56 -0.55 9.36 -8.37
N ASP A 57 0.71 9.75 -8.25
CA ASP A 57 1.50 10.31 -9.34
C ASP A 57 2.11 9.17 -10.18
N PRO A 58 1.78 9.05 -11.48
CA PRO A 58 2.33 8.01 -12.36
C PRO A 58 3.84 8.11 -12.62
N ASN A 59 4.48 9.24 -12.30
CA ASN A 59 5.88 9.51 -12.60
C ASN A 59 6.83 9.27 -11.42
N LEU A 60 6.37 8.61 -10.34
CA LEU A 60 7.24 8.28 -9.24
C LEU A 60 8.37 7.33 -9.65
N SER A 61 9.57 7.61 -9.13
CA SER A 61 10.68 6.67 -9.20
C SER A 61 10.39 5.44 -8.34
N GLU A 62 10.98 4.29 -8.69
CA GLU A 62 10.82 3.04 -7.93
C GLU A 62 11.16 3.20 -6.44
N SER A 63 12.25 3.93 -6.14
CA SER A 63 12.65 4.26 -4.78
C SER A 63 11.62 5.12 -4.05
N GLY A 64 10.99 6.08 -4.75
CA GLY A 64 9.90 6.90 -4.23
C GLY A 64 8.66 6.09 -3.91
N VAL A 65 8.21 5.24 -4.84
CA VAL A 65 7.07 4.32 -4.63
C VAL A 65 7.32 3.43 -3.41
N ARG A 66 8.51 2.83 -3.32
CA ARG A 66 8.85 1.92 -2.22
C ARG A 66 8.87 2.62 -0.86
N ALA A 67 9.39 3.85 -0.80
CA ALA A 67 9.41 4.64 0.43
C ALA A 67 8.00 5.01 0.90
N LEU A 68 7.15 5.49 -0.02
CA LEU A 68 5.76 5.82 0.29
C LEU A 68 4.96 4.57 0.68
N ALA A 69 5.14 3.46 -0.06
CA ALA A 69 4.53 2.17 0.25
C ALA A 69 4.93 1.68 1.64
N TRP A 70 6.18 1.89 2.06
CA TRP A 70 6.63 1.56 3.42
C TRP A 70 5.84 2.32 4.48
N ASN A 71 5.72 3.63 4.33
CA ASN A 71 4.97 4.48 5.26
C ASN A 71 3.48 4.11 5.29
N VAL A 72 2.86 3.94 4.12
CA VAL A 72 1.46 3.50 4.01
C VAL A 72 1.27 2.13 4.65
N SER A 73 2.14 1.15 4.38
CA SER A 73 2.05 -0.18 4.99
C SER A 73 2.21 -0.19 6.51
N SER A 74 2.90 0.81 7.07
CA SER A 74 3.09 0.94 8.51
C SER A 74 1.88 1.53 9.23
N LEU A 75 1.03 2.23 8.49
CA LEU A 75 -0.19 2.87 8.99
C LEU A 75 -1.42 1.99 8.83
N LEU A 76 -1.41 1.10 7.83
CA LEU A 76 -2.52 0.21 7.53
C LEU A 76 -2.44 -1.09 8.34
N GLU A 77 -3.60 -1.57 8.75
CA GLU A 77 -3.75 -2.86 9.39
C GLU A 77 -3.90 -3.95 8.33
N ASP A 78 -3.65 -5.20 8.70
CA ASP A 78 -3.78 -6.31 7.74
C ASP A 78 -5.22 -6.44 7.22
N GLU A 79 -6.22 -6.13 8.07
CA GLU A 79 -7.63 -6.09 7.67
C GLU A 79 -7.92 -5.07 6.56
N ASP A 80 -7.23 -3.92 6.54
CA ASP A 80 -7.40 -2.91 5.49
C ASP A 80 -6.90 -3.43 4.14
N LEU A 81 -5.80 -4.19 4.17
CA LEU A 81 -5.19 -4.78 2.98
C LEU A 81 -6.02 -5.97 2.47
N GLU A 82 -6.52 -6.82 3.38
CA GLU A 82 -7.39 -7.95 3.03
C GLU A 82 -8.72 -7.48 2.42
N ARG A 83 -9.31 -6.38 2.91
CA ARG A 83 -10.53 -5.78 2.33
C ARG A 83 -10.35 -5.33 0.89
N LEU A 84 -9.11 -5.02 0.51
CA LEU A 84 -8.75 -4.65 -0.86
C LEU A 84 -8.34 -5.86 -1.70
N GLY A 85 -8.37 -7.08 -1.15
CA GLY A 85 -7.93 -8.28 -1.84
C GLY A 85 -6.40 -8.43 -1.93
N LEU A 86 -5.65 -7.61 -1.19
CA LEU A 86 -4.20 -7.78 -1.05
C LEU A 86 -3.96 -8.90 -0.04
N CYS A 87 -3.56 -10.08 -0.54
CA CYS A 87 -3.29 -11.24 0.29
C CYS A 87 -2.01 -11.03 1.11
N VAL A 88 -2.16 -10.63 2.37
CA VAL A 88 -1.04 -10.62 3.33
C VAL A 88 -0.85 -12.05 3.81
N THR A 89 -0.07 -12.85 3.09
CA THR A 89 0.19 -14.24 3.49
C THR A 89 0.97 -14.26 4.81
N ARG A 90 0.26 -14.44 5.93
CA ARG A 90 0.87 -14.79 7.22
C ARG A 90 1.28 -16.26 7.15
N LYS A 91 2.51 -16.53 6.73
CA LYS A 91 3.14 -17.84 6.92
C LYS A 91 3.76 -17.94 8.30
#